data_AF-A0A7R7GET9-F1
#
_entry.id   AF-A0A7R7GET9-F1
#
_cell.length_a   1.000
_cell.length_b   1.000
_cell.length_c   1.000
_cell.angle_alpha   90.00
_cell.angle_beta   90.00
_cell.angle_gamma   90.00
#
_symmetry.space_group_name_H-M   'P 1'
#
loop_
_entity.id
_entity.type
_entity.pdbx_description
1 polymer ?
#
loop_
_entity_poly.entity_id
_entity_poly.type
_entity_poly.pdbx_seq_one_letter_code
_entity_poly.pdbx_strand_id
1 'polypeptide(L)'
;MNILRWVVSGLVVSFFVVIVGMASNGSTFVSQATADDQERELHPDIVKIEGTYSQVKFDLSRKSHLLRKMRMDHYIAQAKQADLRGWDHERKDLIERAENILSHHLTQYAVSVQNDAESYSVSSI
;
A
#
# COMPACT_ATOMS: atom_id res chain seq x y z
N MET A 1 1.66 52.15 15.74
CA MET A 1 2.51 50.94 15.91
C MET A 1 1.65 49.69 16.13
N ASN A 2 0.85 49.28 15.14
CA ASN A 2 0.07 48.02 15.22
C ASN A 2 0.41 47.06 14.08
N ILE A 3 0.64 47.57 12.87
CA ILE A 3 0.92 46.75 11.68
C ILE A 3 2.17 45.88 11.87
N LEU A 4 3.24 46.40 12.48
CA LEU A 4 4.45 45.61 12.75
C LEU A 4 4.19 44.44 13.72
N ARG A 5 3.31 44.61 14.71
CA ARG A 5 2.91 43.51 15.63
C ARG A 5 2.08 42.46 14.90
N TRP A 6 1.21 42.86 13.97
CA TRP A 6 0.43 41.95 13.14
C TRP A 6 1.31 41.15 12.16
N VAL A 7 2.29 41.78 11.53
CA VAL A 7 3.24 41.10 10.62
C VAL A 7 4.12 40.11 11.39
N VAL A 8 4.64 40.50 12.56
CA VAL A 8 5.43 39.60 13.40
C VAL A 8 4.57 38.44 13.92
N SER A 9 3.32 38.70 14.32
CA SER A 9 2.40 37.65 14.75
C SER A 9 2.06 36.68 13.61
N GLY A 10 1.83 37.17 12.39
CA GLY A 10 1.57 36.32 11.23
C GLY A 10 2.79 35.45 10.86
N LEU A 11 3.99 36.01 10.98
CA LEU A 11 5.24 35.31 10.69
C LEU A 11 5.54 34.22 11.72
N VAL A 12 5.30 34.49 13.02
CA VAL A 12 5.44 33.48 14.09
C VAL A 12 4.44 32.34 13.90
N VAL A 13 3.16 32.65 13.61
CA VAL A 13 2.14 31.62 13.38
C VAL A 13 2.46 30.79 12.13
N SER A 14 2.91 31.41 11.04
CA SER A 14 3.36 30.70 9.84
C SER A 14 4.54 29.78 10.13
N PHE A 15 5.51 30.22 10.93
CA PHE A 15 6.66 29.39 11.32
C PHE A 15 6.25 28.17 12.14
N PHE A 16 5.30 28.32 13.07
CA PHE A 16 4.74 27.19 13.82
C PHE A 16 3.95 26.22 12.94
N VAL A 17 3.19 26.70 11.95
CA VAL A 17 2.48 25.83 11.00
C VAL A 17 3.46 25.05 10.14
N VAL A 18 4.60 25.62 9.75
CA VAL A 18 5.65 24.89 9.01
C VAL A 18 6.32 23.83 9.89
N ILE A 19 6.59 24.11 11.17
CA ILE A 19 7.19 23.12 12.10
C ILE A 19 6.21 21.96 12.36
N VAL A 20 4.94 22.26 12.63
CA VAL A 20 3.90 21.23 12.82
C VAL A 20 3.65 20.48 11.50
N GLY A 21 3.67 21.19 10.36
CA GLY A 21 3.56 20.61 9.02
C GLY A 21 4.73 19.70 8.63
N MET A 22 5.95 20.01 9.09
CA MET A 22 7.13 19.14 8.94
C MET A 22 7.05 17.92 9.86
N ALA A 23 6.50 18.06 11.06
CA ALA A 23 6.21 16.91 11.92
C ALA A 23 5.06 16.04 11.37
N SER A 24 4.12 16.61 10.60
CA SER A 24 3.02 15.88 9.96
C SER A 24 3.32 15.38 8.55
N ASN A 25 4.49 15.71 7.96
CA ASN A 25 4.96 15.11 6.73
C ASN A 25 5.54 13.71 7.01
N GLY A 26 4.63 12.82 7.40
CA GLY A 26 4.60 11.46 6.89
C GLY A 26 5.89 10.66 7.02
N SER A 27 6.58 10.75 8.16
CA SER A 27 7.17 9.53 8.70
C SER A 27 6.00 8.58 8.90
N THR A 28 5.75 7.77 7.88
CA THR A 28 5.04 6.52 7.99
C THR A 28 5.57 5.86 9.25
N PHE A 29 4.81 5.96 10.33
CA PHE A 29 5.04 5.21 11.56
C PHE A 29 4.71 3.74 11.26
N VAL A 30 5.48 3.17 10.34
CA VAL A 30 5.85 1.77 10.35
C VAL A 30 6.69 1.68 11.61
N SER A 31 6.03 1.43 12.74
CA SER A 31 6.70 1.08 14.01
C SER A 31 7.85 0.15 13.64
N GLN A 32 9.07 0.62 13.90
CA GLN A 32 10.30 -0.14 13.72
C GLN A 32 10.11 -1.40 14.55
N ALA A 33 9.89 -2.53 13.88
CA ALA A 33 9.85 -3.84 14.52
C ALA A 33 11.17 -3.99 15.28
N THR A 34 11.07 -4.39 16.54
CA THR A 34 12.25 -4.58 17.40
C THR A 34 13.11 -5.67 16.77
N ALA A 35 14.42 -5.67 17.00
CA ALA A 35 15.32 -6.68 16.43
C ALA A 35 14.97 -8.14 16.82
N ASP A 36 14.10 -8.32 17.83
CA ASP A 36 13.56 -9.60 18.29
C ASP A 36 12.41 -10.14 17.41
N ASP A 37 11.75 -9.26 16.63
CA ASP A 37 10.66 -9.64 15.73
C ASP A 37 11.16 -10.37 14.45
N GLN A 38 12.47 -10.34 14.17
CA GLN A 38 13.04 -10.84 12.92
C GLN A 38 13.13 -12.37 12.84
N GLU A 39 13.09 -13.07 13.98
CA GLU A 39 13.17 -14.52 14.08
C GLU A 39 11.82 -15.21 14.27
N ARG A 40 10.72 -14.45 14.40
CA ARG A 40 9.40 -15.05 14.61
C ARG A 40 8.84 -15.56 13.28
N GLU A 41 8.56 -16.86 13.23
CA GLU A 41 7.99 -17.50 12.05
C GLU A 41 6.64 -16.84 11.71
N LEU A 42 6.54 -16.25 10.52
CA LEU A 42 5.32 -15.58 10.07
C LEU A 42 4.18 -16.58 9.91
N HIS A 43 2.96 -16.12 10.15
CA HIS A 43 1.76 -16.94 9.95
C HIS A 43 1.70 -17.48 8.50
N PRO A 44 1.34 -18.76 8.30
CA PRO A 44 1.35 -19.41 6.98
C PRO A 44 0.49 -18.69 5.93
N ASP A 45 -0.59 -18.05 6.35
CA ASP A 45 -1.45 -17.26 5.46
C ASP A 45 -0.70 -16.07 4.82
N ILE A 46 0.21 -15.42 5.56
CA ILE A 46 1.05 -14.34 5.05
C ILE A 46 2.01 -14.89 4.00
N VAL A 47 2.66 -16.01 4.31
CA VAL A 47 3.59 -16.67 3.39
C VAL A 47 2.89 -17.08 2.10
N LYS A 48 1.66 -17.59 2.20
CA LYS A 48 0.84 -17.99 1.05
C LYS A 48 0.50 -16.81 0.14
N ILE A 49 0.00 -15.69 0.71
CA ILE A 49 -0.35 -14.53 -0.10
C ILE A 49 0.88 -13.88 -0.73
N GLU A 50 2.02 -13.83 -0.03
CA GLU A 50 3.29 -13.37 -0.60
C GLU A 50 3.78 -14.24 -1.74
N GLY A 51 3.71 -15.56 -1.58
CA GLY A 51 4.05 -16.51 -2.62
C GLY A 51 3.23 -16.27 -3.88
N THR A 52 1.91 -16.12 -3.72
CA THR A 52 1.00 -15.88 -4.85
C THR A 52 1.24 -14.51 -5.49
N TYR A 53 1.41 -13.48 -4.68
CA TYR A 53 1.70 -12.12 -5.13
C TYR A 53 3.02 -12.02 -5.91
N SER A 54 4.06 -12.74 -5.49
CA SER A 54 5.38 -12.74 -6.14
C SER A 54 5.35 -13.30 -7.57
N GLN A 55 4.37 -14.15 -7.89
CA GLN A 55 4.19 -14.75 -9.21
C GLN A 55 3.40 -13.85 -10.17
N VAL A 56 2.76 -12.80 -9.66
CA VAL A 56 1.86 -11.93 -10.43
C VAL A 56 2.65 -10.80 -11.08
N LYS A 57 2.44 -10.62 -12.38
CA LYS A 57 3.11 -9.56 -13.16
C LYS A 57 2.26 -8.30 -13.19
N PHE A 58 2.81 -7.21 -12.64
CA PHE A 58 2.22 -5.88 -12.73
C PHE A 58 2.91 -5.06 -13.82
N ASP A 59 2.15 -4.56 -14.79
CA ASP A 59 2.62 -3.60 -15.78
C ASP A 59 2.76 -2.21 -15.16
N LEU A 60 3.97 -1.85 -14.73
CA LEU A 60 4.24 -0.58 -14.05
C LEU A 60 4.05 0.66 -14.94
N SER A 61 3.96 0.48 -16.26
CA SER A 61 3.65 1.59 -17.17
C SER A 61 2.21 2.08 -17.00
N ARG A 62 1.31 1.21 -16.50
CA ARG A 62 -0.10 1.54 -16.25
C ARG A 62 -0.30 1.97 -14.81
N LYS A 63 -0.77 3.20 -14.60
CA LYS A 63 -1.08 3.77 -13.28
C LYS A 63 -1.95 2.86 -12.41
N SER A 64 -2.94 2.19 -13.00
CA SER A 64 -3.84 1.28 -12.27
C SER A 64 -3.11 0.06 -11.68
N HIS A 65 -2.16 -0.54 -12.41
CA HIS A 65 -1.36 -1.64 -11.91
C HIS A 65 -0.39 -1.17 -10.83
N LEU A 66 0.26 -0.02 -11.03
CA LEU A 66 1.15 0.57 -10.04
C LEU A 66 0.41 0.79 -8.72
N LEU A 67 -0.79 1.39 -8.75
CA LEU A 67 -1.60 1.63 -7.57
C LEU A 67 -2.09 0.33 -6.90
N ARG A 68 -2.40 -0.71 -7.68
CA ARG A 68 -2.74 -2.03 -7.13
C ARG A 68 -1.54 -2.67 -6.44
N LYS A 69 -0.37 -2.64 -7.08
CA LYS A 69 0.88 -3.14 -6.52
C LYS A 69 1.20 -2.45 -5.19
N MET A 70 1.20 -1.12 -5.16
CA MET A 70 1.49 -0.36 -3.94
C MET A 70 0.50 -0.67 -2.80
N ARG A 71 -0.80 -0.85 -3.11
CA ARG A 71 -1.79 -1.23 -2.09
C ARG A 71 -1.56 -2.65 -1.56
N MET A 72 -1.20 -3.59 -2.44
CA MET A 72 -0.87 -4.95 -2.01
C MET A 72 0.38 -4.97 -1.12
N ASP A 73 1.45 -4.30 -1.55
CA ASP A 73 2.69 -4.16 -0.75
C ASP A 73 2.37 -3.60 0.64
N HIS A 74 1.50 -2.58 0.70
CA HIS A 74 1.09 -1.95 1.95
C HIS A 74 0.31 -2.91 2.87
N TYR A 75 -0.70 -3.62 2.36
CA TYR A 75 -1.49 -4.53 3.18
C TYR A 75 -0.70 -5.74 3.66
N ILE A 76 0.17 -6.30 2.81
CA ILE A 76 1.05 -7.41 3.20
C ILE A 76 2.02 -6.95 4.31
N ALA A 77 2.62 -5.77 4.17
CA ALA A 77 3.51 -5.22 5.18
C ALA A 77 2.79 -4.98 6.53
N GLN A 78 1.57 -4.42 6.49
CA GLN A 78 0.77 -4.27 7.70
C GLN A 78 0.36 -5.62 8.31
N ALA A 79 0.02 -6.62 7.49
CA ALA A 79 -0.35 -7.95 7.96
C ALA A 79 0.82 -8.61 8.72
N LYS A 80 2.05 -8.46 8.23
CA LYS A 80 3.26 -8.88 8.93
C LYS A 80 3.40 -8.20 10.29
N GLN A 81 3.20 -6.88 10.34
CA GLN A 81 3.28 -6.17 11.60
C GLN A 81 2.18 -6.56 12.58
N ALA A 82 0.95 -6.78 12.10
CA ALA A 82 -0.15 -7.27 12.91
C ALA A 82 0.17 -8.66 13.47
N ASP A 83 0.79 -9.53 12.67
CA ASP A 83 1.21 -10.87 13.09
C ASP A 83 2.28 -10.84 14.19
N LEU A 84 3.30 -10.01 14.02
CA LEU A 84 4.34 -9.79 15.04
C LEU A 84 3.73 -9.31 16.37
N ARG A 85 2.72 -8.44 16.30
CA ARG A 85 1.97 -7.94 17.47
C ARG A 85 0.94 -8.93 18.03
N GLY A 86 0.70 -10.07 17.37
CA GLY A 86 -0.33 -11.03 17.76
C GLY A 86 -1.77 -10.55 17.52
N TRP A 87 -1.98 -9.58 16.63
CA TRP A 87 -3.31 -9.06 16.28
C TRP A 87 -3.96 -9.92 15.19
N ASP A 88 -4.52 -11.06 15.61
CA ASP A 88 -5.07 -12.05 14.67
C ASP A 88 -6.21 -11.52 13.79
N HIS A 89 -7.11 -10.71 14.34
CA HIS A 89 -8.24 -10.16 13.58
C HIS A 89 -7.76 -9.18 12.51
N GLU A 90 -6.87 -8.26 12.89
CA GLU A 90 -6.30 -7.26 11.98
C GLU A 90 -5.48 -7.93 10.87
N ARG A 91 -4.66 -8.93 11.22
CA ARG A 91 -3.92 -9.74 10.24
C ARG A 91 -4.87 -10.34 9.19
N LYS A 92 -5.96 -10.96 9.63
CA LYS A 92 -6.94 -11.59 8.72
C LYS A 92 -7.62 -10.57 7.81
N ASP A 93 -8.08 -9.43 8.33
CA ASP A 93 -8.70 -8.38 7.52
C ASP A 93 -7.74 -7.82 6.46
N LEU A 94 -6.48 -7.59 6.85
CA LEU A 94 -5.45 -7.10 5.93
C LEU A 94 -5.12 -8.11 4.82
N ILE A 95 -5.05 -9.40 5.15
CA ILE A 95 -4.86 -10.47 4.17
C ILE A 95 -6.06 -10.55 3.22
N GLU A 96 -7.28 -10.51 3.74
CA GLU A 96 -8.51 -10.54 2.93
C GLU A 96 -8.56 -9.37 1.92
N ARG A 97 -8.17 -8.16 2.36
CA ARG A 97 -8.07 -7.00 1.45
C ARG A 97 -7.02 -7.21 0.36
N ALA A 98 -5.88 -7.79 0.70
CA ALA A 98 -4.83 -8.11 -0.28
C ALA A 98 -5.31 -9.18 -1.28
N GLU A 99 -5.97 -10.23 -0.80
CA GLU A 99 -6.56 -11.30 -1.61
C GLU A 99 -7.64 -10.76 -2.55
N ASN A 100 -8.51 -9.88 -2.08
CA ASN A 100 -9.56 -9.29 -2.91
C ASN A 100 -8.96 -8.44 -4.06
N ILE A 101 -7.93 -7.62 -3.76
CA ILE A 101 -7.22 -6.86 -4.81
C ILE A 101 -6.58 -7.81 -5.82
N LEU A 102 -5.95 -8.88 -5.34
CA LEU A 102 -5.29 -9.86 -6.19
C LEU A 102 -6.29 -10.61 -7.08
N SER A 103 -7.38 -11.11 -6.51
CA SER A 103 -8.46 -11.78 -7.23
C SER A 103 -9.07 -10.87 -8.29
N HIS A 104 -9.35 -9.61 -7.93
CA HIS A 104 -9.85 -8.63 -8.88
C HIS A 104 -8.84 -8.32 -9.99
N HIS A 105 -7.55 -8.22 -9.65
CA HIS A 105 -6.48 -8.06 -10.63
C HIS A 105 -6.49 -9.24 -11.61
N LEU A 106 -6.35 -10.46 -11.12
CA LEU A 106 -6.30 -11.67 -11.94
C LEU A 106 -7.54 -11.82 -12.82
N THR A 107 -8.74 -11.57 -12.28
CA THR A 107 -9.99 -11.65 -13.04
C THR A 107 -10.02 -10.63 -14.18
N GLN A 108 -9.65 -9.38 -13.91
CA GLN A 108 -9.62 -8.36 -14.96
C GLN A 108 -8.59 -8.67 -16.06
N TYR A 109 -7.42 -9.23 -15.72
CA TYR A 109 -6.42 -9.54 -16.74
C TYR A 109 -6.72 -10.83 -17.49
N ALA A 110 -7.27 -11.86 -16.84
CA ALA A 110 -7.78 -13.04 -17.52
C ALA A 110 -8.82 -12.66 -18.59
N VAL A 111 -9.73 -11.75 -18.25
CA VAL A 111 -10.73 -11.21 -19.18
C VAL A 111 -10.08 -10.33 -20.27
N SER A 112 -9.10 -9.49 -19.93
CA SER A 112 -8.44 -8.65 -20.95
C SER A 112 -7.67 -9.45 -22.01
N VAL A 113 -7.02 -10.55 -21.61
CA VAL A 113 -6.28 -11.42 -22.53
C VAL A 113 -7.25 -12.15 -23.49
N GLN A 114 -8.42 -12.55 -22.99
CA GLN A 114 -9.47 -13.13 -23.85
C GLN A 114 -10.00 -12.12 -24.86
N ASN A 115 -10.31 -10.90 -24.43
CA ASN A 115 -10.80 -9.84 -25.33
C ASN A 115 -9.76 -9.44 -26.38
N ASP A 116 -8.49 -9.37 -26.01
CA ASP A 116 -7.40 -9.10 -26.96
C ASP A 116 -7.32 -10.25 -27.99
N ALA A 117 -7.39 -11.51 -27.56
CA ALA A 117 -7.38 -12.67 -28.46
C ALA A 117 -8.58 -12.72 -29.42
N GLU A 118 -9.77 -12.36 -28.98
CA GLU A 118 -10.95 -12.23 -29.85
C GLU A 118 -10.81 -11.07 -30.85
N SER A 119 -10.19 -9.95 -30.45
CA SER A 119 -9.99 -8.82 -31.36
C SER A 119 -9.05 -9.15 -32.53
N TYR A 120 -8.00 -9.95 -32.28
CA TYR A 120 -7.08 -10.39 -33.33
C TYR A 120 -7.72 -11.42 -34.28
N SER A 121 -8.62 -12.28 -33.78
CA SER A 121 -9.30 -13.25 -34.65
C SER A 121 -10.30 -12.58 -35.59
N VAL A 122 -11.05 -11.58 -35.10
CA VAL A 122 -12.00 -10.81 -35.92
C VAL A 122 -11.30 -9.90 -36.93
N SER A 123 -10.13 -9.34 -36.60
CA SER A 123 -9.36 -8.49 -37.53
C SER A 123 -8.60 -9.27 -38.61
N SER A 124 -8.61 -10.61 -38.56
CA SER A 124 -7.93 -11.49 -39.50
C SER A 124 -8.85 -12.11 -40.58
N ILE A 125 -10.09 -11.64 -40.69
CA ILE A 125 -11.08 -12.00 -41.72
C ILE A 125 -11.36 -10.77 -42.58
#